data_AF-U3KRG1-F1
#
_entry.id   AF-U3KRG1-F1
#
_cell.length_a   1.000
_cell.length_b   1.000
_cell.length_c   1.000
_cell.angle_alpha   90.00
_cell.angle_beta   90.00
_cell.angle_gamma   90.00
#
_symmetry.space_group_name_H-M   'P 1'
#
loop_
_entity.id
_entity.type
_entity.pdbx_description
1 polymer ?
#
loop_
_entity_poly.entity_id
_entity_poly.type
_entity_poly.pdbx_seq_one_letter_code
_entity_poly.pdbx_strand_id
1 'polypeptide(L)'
;QQRFPQRYVMLAIVADHGMVTKYSGNSSAITTRVHQMVSHVTEMYSPLNIATTLSLLRIWSSKDLITVQSDSSVTLGSFGDWRKVVLLSQQAHDCAFLNTATALDDSTIGLAYSNGMCDPKFSVGLVQDHSSNVFMVAVTMTHELGHNLGMAHDEAGGCACSSCIMSPAASSGPSKLFSDCSKDDYQTFLTNTNPQCILNAP
;
A
#
# COMPACT_ATOMS: atom_id res chain seq x y z
N GLN A 1 14.69 -12.29 19.67
CA GLN A 1 14.53 -10.84 19.85
C GLN A 1 14.02 -10.26 18.53
N GLN A 2 13.03 -9.37 18.58
CA GLN A 2 12.56 -8.60 17.42
C GLN A 2 13.72 -7.71 16.93
N ARG A 3 14.01 -7.69 15.62
CA ARG A 3 15.09 -6.86 15.03
C ARG A 3 14.77 -5.37 15.10
N PHE A 4 13.48 -5.03 14.99
CA PHE A 4 13.00 -3.66 14.91
C PHE A 4 12.12 -3.29 16.12
N PRO A 5 12.10 -2.02 16.53
CA PRO A 5 11.15 -1.54 17.54
C PRO A 5 9.72 -1.61 16.99
N GLN A 6 8.74 -1.74 17.87
CA GLN A 6 7.32 -1.77 17.48
C GLN A 6 6.93 -0.48 16.75
N ARG A 7 6.17 -0.64 15.67
CA ARG A 7 5.49 0.45 14.94
C ARG A 7 4.06 0.06 14.60
N TYR A 8 3.26 1.05 14.24
CA TYR A 8 1.87 0.89 13.84
C TYR A 8 1.62 1.63 12.53
N VAL A 9 0.77 1.11 11.67
CA VAL A 9 0.33 1.83 10.47
C VAL A 9 -1.18 1.68 10.34
N MET A 10 -1.90 2.76 10.60
CA MET A 10 -3.33 2.88 10.35
C MET A 10 -3.57 3.15 8.87
N LEU A 11 -4.08 2.14 8.17
CA LEU A 11 -4.38 2.19 6.75
C LEU A 11 -5.78 2.73 6.52
N ALA A 12 -5.91 3.61 5.54
CA ALA A 12 -7.20 3.94 4.92
C ALA A 12 -7.23 3.36 3.51
N ILE A 13 -8.23 2.54 3.20
CA ILE A 13 -8.38 1.93 1.88
C ILE A 13 -9.58 2.54 1.18
N VAL A 14 -9.37 2.96 -0.07
CA VAL A 14 -10.39 3.52 -0.94
C VAL A 14 -10.56 2.60 -2.14
N ALA A 15 -11.75 2.03 -2.31
CA ALA A 15 -12.13 1.32 -3.52
C ALA A 15 -12.84 2.30 -4.46
N ASP A 16 -12.27 2.48 -5.66
CA ASP A 16 -12.85 3.35 -6.68
C ASP A 16 -14.16 2.80 -7.26
N HIS A 17 -14.82 3.58 -8.12
CA HIS A 17 -16.05 3.17 -8.76
C HIS A 17 -15.83 2.05 -9.79
N GLY A 18 -14.63 1.96 -10.36
CA GLY A 18 -14.21 0.82 -11.18
C GLY A 18 -14.29 -0.50 -10.41
N MET A 19 -13.79 -0.54 -9.17
CA MET A 19 -13.91 -1.68 -8.27
C MET A 19 -15.37 -2.01 -7.97
N VAL A 20 -16.20 -1.00 -7.73
CA VAL A 20 -17.65 -1.20 -7.53
C VAL A 20 -18.28 -1.89 -8.72
N THR A 21 -17.96 -1.44 -9.93
CA THR A 21 -18.43 -2.05 -11.18
C THR A 21 -17.91 -3.47 -11.35
N LYS A 22 -16.61 -3.70 -11.12
CA LYS A 22 -15.96 -5.02 -11.21
C LYS A 22 -16.60 -6.06 -10.29
N TYR A 23 -17.01 -5.64 -9.10
CA TYR A 23 -17.66 -6.49 -8.09
C TYR A 23 -19.20 -6.38 -8.12
N SER A 24 -19.78 -6.00 -9.26
CA SER A 24 -21.24 -5.99 -9.51
C SER A 24 -22.04 -5.18 -8.46
N GLY A 25 -21.48 -4.07 -7.97
CA GLY A 25 -22.09 -3.23 -6.94
C GLY A 25 -22.10 -3.86 -5.55
N ASN A 26 -21.49 -5.03 -5.35
CA ASN A 26 -21.52 -5.76 -4.10
C ASN A 26 -20.49 -5.21 -3.10
N SER A 27 -20.90 -4.22 -2.32
CA SER A 27 -20.08 -3.59 -1.28
C SER A 27 -19.58 -4.57 -0.22
N SER A 28 -20.35 -5.62 0.12
CA SER A 28 -19.94 -6.67 1.05
C SER A 28 -18.77 -7.51 0.50
N ALA A 29 -18.79 -7.81 -0.81
CA ALA A 29 -17.69 -8.52 -1.47
C ALA A 29 -16.40 -7.67 -1.50
N ILE A 30 -16.52 -6.38 -1.82
CA ILE A 30 -15.40 -5.42 -1.79
C ILE A 30 -14.83 -5.32 -0.37
N THR A 31 -15.70 -5.19 0.63
CA THR A 31 -15.30 -5.11 2.04
C THR A 31 -14.55 -6.36 2.48
N THR A 32 -15.10 -7.55 2.18
CA THR A 32 -14.44 -8.83 2.49
C THR A 32 -13.06 -8.92 1.84
N ARG A 33 -12.95 -8.53 0.56
CA ARG A 33 -11.68 -8.53 -0.16
C ARG A 33 -10.67 -7.59 0.48
N VAL A 34 -11.06 -6.37 0.84
CA VAL A 34 -10.17 -5.40 1.51
C VAL A 34 -9.68 -5.93 2.86
N HIS A 35 -10.56 -6.51 3.68
CA HIS A 35 -10.15 -7.11 4.96
C HIS A 35 -9.15 -8.26 4.79
N GLN A 36 -9.33 -9.09 3.76
CA GLN A 36 -8.38 -10.15 3.41
C GLN A 36 -7.03 -9.58 2.94
N MET A 37 -7.03 -8.53 2.12
CA MET A 37 -5.80 -7.84 1.71
C MET A 37 -5.04 -7.29 2.92
N VAL A 38 -5.73 -6.55 3.80
CA VAL A 38 -5.09 -5.98 5.01
C VAL A 38 -4.55 -7.07 5.93
N SER A 39 -5.26 -8.19 6.09
CA SER A 39 -4.76 -9.34 6.88
C SER A 39 -3.43 -9.88 6.34
N HIS A 40 -3.31 -10.03 5.01
CA HIS A 40 -2.05 -10.44 4.39
C HIS A 40 -0.94 -9.39 4.54
N VAL A 41 -1.27 -8.10 4.39
CA VAL A 41 -0.34 -6.99 4.64
C VAL A 41 0.18 -7.07 6.08
N THR A 42 -0.70 -7.24 7.08
CA THR A 42 -0.29 -7.40 8.49
C THR A 42 0.66 -8.57 8.69
N GLU A 43 0.37 -9.72 8.06
CA GLU A 43 1.23 -10.91 8.13
C GLU A 43 2.64 -10.61 7.56
N MET A 44 2.72 -9.99 6.39
CA MET A 44 3.97 -9.67 5.71
C MET A 44 4.83 -8.65 6.45
N TYR A 45 4.20 -7.73 7.19
CA TYR A 45 4.88 -6.71 7.98
C TYR A 45 5.27 -7.13 9.40
N SER A 46 4.73 -8.25 9.91
CA SER A 46 5.04 -8.78 11.23
C SER A 46 6.55 -8.99 11.51
N PRO A 47 7.36 -9.50 10.56
CA PRO A 47 8.82 -9.60 10.73
C PRO A 47 9.56 -8.25 10.90
N LEU A 48 8.94 -7.13 10.48
CA LEU A 48 9.45 -5.78 10.67
C LEU A 48 8.92 -5.12 11.96
N ASN A 49 8.18 -5.86 12.78
CA ASN A 49 7.50 -5.38 13.98
C ASN A 49 6.50 -4.24 13.73
N ILE A 50 5.86 -4.25 12.55
CA ILE A 50 4.83 -3.26 12.21
C ILE A 50 3.46 -3.91 12.31
N ALA A 51 2.60 -3.36 13.17
CA ALA A 51 1.19 -3.74 13.25
C ALA A 51 0.36 -2.83 12.34
N THR A 52 -0.18 -3.38 11.26
CA THR A 52 -1.08 -2.63 10.38
C THR A 52 -2.54 -2.83 10.81
N THR A 53 -3.35 -1.77 10.69
CA THR A 53 -4.79 -1.84 10.97
C THR A 53 -5.58 -1.16 9.85
N LEU A 54 -6.80 -1.65 9.59
CA LEU A 54 -7.74 -0.95 8.72
C LEU A 54 -8.50 0.08 9.56
N SER A 55 -8.06 1.33 9.51
CA SER A 55 -8.75 2.43 10.19
C SER A 55 -10.01 2.86 9.43
N LEU A 56 -9.94 2.87 8.10
CA LEU A 56 -10.99 3.40 7.26
C LEU A 56 -11.12 2.61 5.96
N LEU A 57 -12.35 2.25 5.61
CA LEU A 57 -12.71 1.82 4.26
C LEU A 57 -13.68 2.84 3.65
N ARG A 58 -13.35 3.33 2.46
CA ARG A 58 -14.26 4.11 1.61
C ARG A 58 -14.50 3.36 0.32
N ILE A 59 -15.76 3.29 -0.08
CA ILE A 59 -16.18 2.72 -1.35
C ILE A 59 -16.88 3.83 -2.12
N TRP A 60 -16.38 4.15 -3.30
CA TRP A 60 -16.95 5.19 -4.17
C TRP A 60 -18.15 4.63 -4.95
N SER A 61 -19.22 4.29 -4.22
CA SER A 61 -20.39 3.56 -4.74
C SER A 61 -21.13 4.26 -5.88
N SER A 62 -21.11 5.60 -5.94
CA SER A 62 -21.86 6.37 -6.94
C SER A 62 -21.01 6.87 -8.11
N LYS A 63 -19.80 7.35 -7.83
CA LYS A 63 -18.83 7.86 -8.82
C LYS A 63 -17.47 8.05 -8.15
N ASP A 64 -16.43 8.14 -8.96
CA ASP A 64 -15.11 8.52 -8.46
C ASP A 64 -15.09 9.96 -7.93
N LEU A 65 -14.32 10.19 -6.87
CA LEU A 65 -14.12 11.53 -6.28
C LEU A 65 -12.87 12.24 -6.81
N ILE A 66 -12.10 11.55 -7.65
CA ILE A 66 -11.01 12.07 -8.49
C ILE A 66 -11.15 11.47 -9.89
N THR A 67 -10.43 11.98 -10.88
CA THR A 67 -10.32 11.30 -12.18
C THR A 67 -9.26 10.21 -12.10
N VAL A 68 -9.68 8.94 -12.07
CA VAL A 68 -8.79 7.78 -12.15
C VAL A 68 -8.42 7.55 -13.62
N GLN A 69 -7.13 7.61 -13.93
CA GLN A 69 -6.57 7.51 -15.28
C GLN A 69 -5.62 6.32 -15.38
N SER A 70 -5.32 5.88 -16.61
CA SER A 70 -4.34 4.82 -16.86
C SER A 70 -2.92 5.23 -16.46
N ASP A 71 -2.59 6.53 -16.57
CA ASP A 71 -1.36 7.10 -16.02
C ASP A 71 -1.41 7.04 -14.49
N SER A 72 -0.59 6.14 -13.94
CA SER A 72 -0.48 5.87 -12.51
C SER A 72 0.05 7.06 -11.73
N SER A 73 0.95 7.86 -12.29
CA SER A 73 1.55 9.03 -11.63
C SER A 73 0.53 10.16 -11.49
N VAL A 74 -0.26 10.42 -12.53
CA VAL A 74 -1.33 11.43 -12.50
C VAL A 74 -2.42 11.02 -11.50
N THR A 75 -2.81 9.75 -11.51
CA THR A 75 -3.80 9.22 -10.57
C THR A 75 -3.31 9.29 -9.13
N LEU A 76 -2.07 8.86 -8.85
CA LEU A 76 -1.48 8.90 -7.51
C LEU A 76 -1.39 10.34 -6.98
N GLY A 77 -0.97 11.29 -7.82
CA GLY A 77 -0.91 12.70 -7.45
C GLY A 77 -2.28 13.27 -7.08
N SER A 78 -3.29 13.00 -7.91
CA SER A 78 -4.68 13.41 -7.67
C SER A 78 -5.26 12.78 -6.40
N PHE A 79 -4.93 11.51 -6.14
CA PHE A 79 -5.36 10.81 -4.93
C PHE A 79 -4.69 11.39 -3.68
N GLY A 80 -3.40 11.73 -3.74
CA GLY A 80 -2.69 12.39 -2.65
C GLY A 80 -3.28 13.76 -2.31
N ASP A 81 -3.62 14.58 -3.32
CA ASP A 81 -4.29 15.87 -3.12
C ASP A 81 -5.68 15.70 -2.49
N TRP A 82 -6.47 14.74 -2.98
CA TRP A 82 -7.77 14.42 -2.40
C TRP A 82 -7.67 13.88 -0.97
N ARG A 83 -6.73 12.99 -0.67
CA ARG A 83 -6.51 12.48 0.68
C ARG A 83 -6.22 13.62 1.64
N LYS A 84 -5.28 14.50 1.27
CA LYS A 84 -4.83 15.62 2.10
C LYS A 84 -5.98 16.53 2.53
N VAL A 85 -6.90 16.82 1.60
CA VAL A 85 -7.99 17.79 1.82
C VAL A 85 -9.26 17.13 2.38
N VAL A 86 -9.61 15.95 1.86
CA VAL A 86 -10.92 15.33 2.11
C VAL A 86 -10.83 14.14 3.04
N LEU A 87 -9.93 13.17 2.79
CA LEU A 87 -9.95 11.93 3.57
C LEU A 87 -9.45 12.14 5.00
N LEU A 88 -8.37 12.89 5.18
CA LEU A 88 -7.79 13.19 6.49
C LEU A 88 -8.73 14.02 7.39
N SER A 89 -9.61 14.83 6.82
CA SER A 89 -10.62 15.59 7.60
C SER A 89 -11.78 14.73 8.08
N GLN A 90 -11.98 13.54 7.51
CA GLN A 90 -13.03 12.61 7.93
C GLN A 90 -12.57 11.68 9.06
N GLN A 91 -11.36 11.14 8.96
CA GLN A 91 -10.79 10.27 9.97
C GLN A 91 -9.26 10.23 9.85
N ALA A 92 -8.57 10.35 10.98
CA ALA A 92 -7.12 10.23 11.04
C ALA A 92 -6.66 8.81 10.64
N HIS A 93 -5.58 8.76 9.87
CA HIS A 93 -4.91 7.54 9.39
C HIS A 93 -3.51 7.92 8.89
N ASP A 94 -2.61 6.94 8.85
CA ASP A 94 -1.18 7.16 8.59
C ASP A 94 -0.86 7.13 7.10
N CYS A 95 -1.42 6.14 6.38
CA CYS A 95 -1.22 5.95 4.96
C CYS A 95 -2.54 5.55 4.28
N ALA A 96 -2.78 6.01 3.05
CA ALA A 96 -3.98 5.64 2.29
C ALA A 96 -3.67 4.93 0.98
N PHE A 97 -4.50 3.96 0.60
CA PHE A 97 -4.39 3.28 -0.68
C PHE A 97 -5.65 3.46 -1.52
N LEU A 98 -5.47 3.76 -2.80
CA LEU A 98 -6.52 3.66 -3.81
C LEU A 98 -6.42 2.30 -4.50
N ASN A 99 -7.45 1.47 -4.33
CA ASN A 99 -7.65 0.26 -5.10
C ASN A 99 -8.54 0.56 -6.31
N THR A 100 -8.02 0.25 -7.51
CA THR A 100 -8.70 0.50 -8.77
C THR A 100 -8.81 -0.76 -9.63
N ALA A 101 -9.91 -0.86 -10.39
CA ALA A 101 -10.03 -1.86 -11.47
C ALA A 101 -9.49 -1.35 -12.81
N THR A 102 -9.06 -0.08 -12.89
CA THR A 102 -8.49 0.54 -14.09
C THR A 102 -7.22 -0.19 -14.52
N ALA A 103 -7.10 -0.48 -15.82
CA ALA A 103 -5.85 -0.93 -16.41
C ALA A 103 -4.88 0.24 -16.48
N LEU A 104 -3.77 0.16 -15.76
CA LEU A 104 -2.74 1.20 -15.76
C LEU A 104 -1.77 0.98 -16.92
N ASP A 105 -1.13 2.07 -17.36
CA ASP A 105 -0.21 2.05 -18.50
C ASP A 105 1.10 1.31 -18.18
N ASP A 106 1.83 0.92 -19.23
CA ASP A 106 3.17 0.33 -19.15
C ASP A 106 3.31 -0.94 -18.27
N SER A 107 2.24 -1.71 -18.15
CA SER A 107 2.16 -2.90 -17.27
C SER A 107 2.28 -2.59 -15.78
N THR A 108 2.03 -1.33 -15.40
CA THR A 108 2.00 -0.91 -13.99
C THR A 108 0.87 -1.61 -13.26
N ILE A 109 1.14 -2.13 -12.06
CA ILE A 109 0.12 -2.71 -11.17
C ILE A 109 0.03 -1.99 -9.82
N GLY A 110 0.99 -1.13 -9.52
CA GLY A 110 1.07 -0.35 -8.30
C GLY A 110 2.01 0.84 -8.47
N LEU A 111 1.81 1.87 -7.63
CA LEU A 111 2.72 3.01 -7.53
C LEU A 111 2.57 3.69 -6.17
N ALA A 112 3.68 4.07 -5.54
CA ALA A 112 3.70 4.89 -4.34
C ALA A 112 4.90 5.84 -4.33
N TYR A 113 4.83 6.88 -3.50
CA TYR A 113 5.96 7.77 -3.26
C TYR A 113 6.97 7.12 -2.31
N SER A 114 8.24 7.12 -2.69
CA SER A 114 9.32 6.71 -1.78
C SER A 114 9.42 7.65 -0.57
N ASN A 115 9.60 7.10 0.63
CA ASN A 115 9.70 7.87 1.88
C ASN A 115 8.47 8.74 2.19
N GLY A 116 7.31 8.42 1.61
CA GLY A 116 6.07 9.20 1.79
C GLY A 116 5.39 9.04 3.15
N MET A 117 5.77 8.05 3.97
CA MET A 117 5.04 7.68 5.19
C MET A 117 4.80 8.87 6.13
N CYS A 118 3.56 8.99 6.61
CA CYS A 118 3.02 10.09 7.43
C CYS A 118 2.87 11.46 6.73
N ASP A 119 3.41 11.68 5.53
CA ASP A 119 3.17 12.93 4.81
C ASP A 119 1.69 13.05 4.42
N PRO A 120 1.01 14.20 4.63
CA PRO A 120 -0.41 14.36 4.32
C PRO A 120 -0.80 14.12 2.85
N LYS A 121 0.09 14.44 1.90
CA LYS A 121 -0.12 14.21 0.46
C LYS A 121 0.55 12.94 -0.04
N PHE A 122 1.76 12.66 0.42
CA PHE A 122 2.63 11.64 -0.17
C PHE A 122 2.57 10.27 0.52
N SER A 123 1.96 10.16 1.70
CA SER A 123 1.70 8.84 2.34
C SER A 123 0.52 8.15 1.68
N VAL A 124 0.67 7.84 0.40
CA VAL A 124 -0.31 7.20 -0.44
C VAL A 124 0.30 6.15 -1.35
N GLY A 125 -0.52 5.19 -1.75
CA GLY A 125 -0.25 4.26 -2.84
C GLY A 125 -1.48 4.04 -3.73
N LEU A 126 -1.23 3.69 -4.98
CA LEU A 126 -2.20 3.25 -5.97
C LEU A 126 -1.95 1.76 -6.21
N VAL A 127 -2.99 0.94 -6.22
CA VAL A 127 -2.89 -0.50 -6.48
C VAL A 127 -4.00 -0.92 -7.43
N GLN A 128 -3.61 -1.50 -8.56
CA GLN A 128 -4.53 -2.17 -9.46
C GLN A 128 -4.99 -3.49 -8.83
N ASP A 129 -6.29 -3.78 -8.92
CA ASP A 129 -6.85 -5.07 -8.55
C ASP A 129 -6.58 -6.10 -9.66
N HIS A 130 -5.30 -6.42 -9.89
CA HIS A 130 -4.79 -7.12 -11.08
C HIS A 130 -4.98 -8.64 -11.08
N SER A 131 -5.38 -9.24 -9.94
CA SER A 131 -5.53 -10.69 -9.80
C SER A 131 -6.78 -11.06 -9.02
N SER A 132 -7.43 -12.18 -9.37
CA SER A 132 -8.49 -12.75 -8.52
C SER A 132 -7.96 -13.25 -7.18
N ASN A 133 -6.69 -13.68 -7.15
CA ASN A 133 -6.00 -14.08 -5.93
C ASN A 133 -5.68 -12.84 -5.08
N VAL A 134 -6.35 -12.74 -3.92
CA VAL A 134 -6.20 -11.62 -2.97
C VAL A 134 -4.75 -11.45 -2.51
N PHE A 135 -4.01 -12.56 -2.34
CA PHE A 135 -2.62 -12.52 -1.92
C PHE A 135 -1.74 -11.74 -2.91
N MET A 136 -1.97 -11.92 -4.22
CA MET A 136 -1.19 -11.24 -5.25
C MET A 136 -1.36 -9.73 -5.20
N VAL A 137 -2.60 -9.25 -4.99
CA VAL A 137 -2.88 -7.81 -4.86
C VAL A 137 -2.36 -7.27 -3.52
N ALA A 138 -2.46 -8.06 -2.45
CA ALA A 138 -1.90 -7.70 -1.15
C ALA A 138 -0.37 -7.57 -1.17
N VAL A 139 0.35 -8.42 -1.93
CA VAL A 139 1.80 -8.28 -2.12
C VAL A 139 2.12 -6.95 -2.81
N THR A 140 1.40 -6.57 -3.86
CA THR A 140 1.57 -5.26 -4.50
C THR A 140 1.33 -4.12 -3.51
N MET A 141 0.24 -4.16 -2.73
CA MET A 141 -0.01 -3.15 -1.71
C MET A 141 1.10 -3.09 -0.64
N THR A 142 1.66 -4.24 -0.28
CA THR A 142 2.79 -4.34 0.66
C THR A 142 4.08 -3.79 0.05
N HIS A 143 4.32 -4.03 -1.22
CA HIS A 143 5.44 -3.46 -1.98
C HIS A 143 5.38 -1.94 -1.99
N GLU A 144 4.24 -1.38 -2.36
CA GLU A 144 4.02 0.08 -2.40
C GLU A 144 4.13 0.72 -1.00
N LEU A 145 3.62 0.05 0.03
CA LEU A 145 3.79 0.52 1.41
C LEU A 145 5.28 0.45 1.83
N GLY A 146 6.04 -0.51 1.31
CA GLY A 146 7.49 -0.61 1.47
C GLY A 146 8.19 0.63 0.91
N HIS A 147 7.82 1.08 -0.29
CA HIS A 147 8.29 2.34 -0.85
C HIS A 147 7.97 3.53 0.06
N ASN A 148 6.74 3.66 0.55
CA ASN A 148 6.42 4.74 1.51
C ASN A 148 7.31 4.68 2.78
N LEU A 149 7.71 3.49 3.21
CA LEU A 149 8.62 3.23 4.33
C LEU A 149 10.12 3.28 3.96
N GLY A 150 10.44 3.83 2.79
CA GLY A 150 11.82 4.13 2.37
C GLY A 150 12.56 2.96 1.71
N MET A 151 11.89 1.85 1.40
CA MET A 151 12.51 0.70 0.75
C MET A 151 12.66 0.94 -0.75
N ALA A 152 13.83 0.65 -1.30
CA ALA A 152 14.06 0.57 -2.74
C ALA A 152 13.75 -0.85 -3.25
N HIS A 153 13.84 -1.04 -4.57
CA HIS A 153 13.77 -2.39 -5.14
C HIS A 153 14.97 -3.24 -4.71
N ASP A 154 14.75 -4.55 -4.61
CA ASP A 154 15.82 -5.53 -4.40
C ASP A 154 16.69 -5.62 -5.67
N GLU A 155 17.87 -5.00 -5.65
CA GLU A 155 18.80 -5.02 -6.79
C GLU A 155 19.61 -6.32 -6.88
N ALA A 156 19.94 -6.72 -8.12
CA ALA A 156 20.79 -7.88 -8.38
C ALA A 156 22.19 -7.68 -7.76
N GLY A 157 22.50 -8.46 -6.72
CA GLY A 157 23.79 -8.44 -6.03
C GLY A 157 23.80 -7.77 -4.66
N GLY A 158 22.72 -7.07 -4.27
CA GLY A 158 22.59 -6.49 -2.93
C GLY A 158 22.14 -7.52 -1.88
N CYS A 159 21.14 -8.33 -2.21
CA CYS A 159 20.59 -9.37 -1.35
C CYS A 159 20.11 -10.57 -2.18
N ALA A 160 20.24 -11.77 -1.62
CA ALA A 160 19.87 -13.02 -2.29
C ALA A 160 18.37 -13.32 -2.13
N CYS A 161 17.49 -12.51 -2.74
CA CYS A 161 16.05 -12.83 -2.81
C CYS A 161 15.39 -12.29 -4.09
N SER A 162 15.24 -13.13 -5.11
CA SER A 162 14.69 -12.74 -6.41
C SER A 162 13.17 -12.54 -6.44
N SER A 163 12.45 -13.09 -5.46
CA SER A 163 10.97 -13.05 -5.39
C SER A 163 10.44 -12.43 -4.10
N CYS A 164 11.29 -11.72 -3.33
CA CYS A 164 10.86 -10.99 -2.15
C CYS A 164 9.93 -9.82 -2.53
N ILE A 165 9.24 -9.29 -1.52
CA ILE A 165 8.21 -8.25 -1.68
C ILE A 165 8.71 -7.07 -2.53
N MET A 166 9.96 -6.62 -2.32
CA MET A 166 10.54 -5.48 -3.04
C MET A 166 11.24 -5.85 -4.35
N SER A 167 11.04 -7.06 -4.89
CA SER A 167 11.51 -7.40 -6.22
C SER A 167 10.95 -6.40 -7.26
N PRO A 168 11.77 -5.91 -8.20
CA PRO A 168 11.36 -4.85 -9.15
C PRO A 168 10.25 -5.24 -10.11
N ALA A 169 9.94 -6.54 -10.21
CA ALA A 169 8.85 -7.05 -11.01
C ALA A 169 8.07 -8.12 -10.24
N ALA A 170 6.74 -8.09 -10.36
CA ALA A 170 5.90 -9.13 -9.80
C ALA A 170 6.22 -10.49 -10.42
N SER A 171 6.45 -11.49 -9.58
CA SER A 171 6.62 -12.88 -10.02
C SER A 171 5.30 -13.64 -9.95
N SER A 172 5.19 -14.78 -10.64
CA SER A 172 4.00 -15.65 -10.57
C SER A 172 3.85 -16.37 -9.23
N GLY A 173 4.89 -16.38 -8.41
CA GLY A 173 4.91 -16.96 -7.07
C GLY A 173 5.71 -16.09 -6.11
N PRO A 174 5.20 -14.88 -5.78
CA PRO A 174 5.93 -13.96 -4.93
C PRO A 174 6.02 -14.51 -3.51
N SER A 175 7.17 -14.28 -2.88
CA SER A 175 7.37 -14.57 -1.47
C SER A 175 6.62 -13.54 -0.63
N LYS A 176 6.18 -13.96 0.56
CA LYS A 176 5.62 -13.08 1.59
C LYS A 176 6.70 -12.39 2.45
N LEU A 177 7.97 -12.50 2.07
CA LEU A 177 9.11 -12.05 2.86
C LEU A 177 9.72 -10.78 2.28
N PHE A 178 10.14 -9.90 3.18
CA PHE A 178 11.09 -8.83 2.86
C PHE A 178 12.51 -9.40 2.81
N SER A 179 13.31 -8.90 1.85
CA SER A 179 14.72 -9.24 1.74
C SER A 179 15.51 -8.61 2.88
N ASP A 180 16.81 -8.91 2.97
CA ASP A 180 17.68 -8.18 3.88
C ASP A 180 17.96 -6.74 3.40
N CYS A 181 17.94 -6.47 2.08
CA CYS A 181 18.01 -5.09 1.56
C CYS A 181 16.84 -4.25 2.09
N SER A 182 15.60 -4.77 1.98
CA SER A 182 14.42 -4.02 2.43
C SER A 182 14.44 -3.76 3.94
N LYS A 183 15.00 -4.69 4.72
CA LYS A 183 15.19 -4.52 6.17
C LYS A 183 16.24 -3.46 6.49
N ASP A 184 17.32 -3.40 5.71
CA ASP A 184 18.39 -2.41 5.87
C ASP A 184 17.90 -1.00 5.47
N ASP A 185 17.13 -0.90 4.39
CA ASP A 185 16.46 0.34 4.00
C ASP A 185 15.49 0.82 5.08
N TYR A 186 14.68 -0.08 5.64
CA TYR A 186 13.76 0.27 6.73
C TYR A 186 14.51 0.70 7.99
N GLN A 187 15.63 0.07 8.34
CA GLN A 187 16.48 0.52 9.44
C GLN A 187 16.98 1.95 9.18
N THR A 188 17.41 2.23 7.94
CA THR A 188 17.86 3.56 7.52
C THR A 188 16.74 4.59 7.61
N PHE A 189 15.54 4.24 7.15
CA PHE A 189 14.34 5.08 7.26
C PHE A 189 13.99 5.41 8.71
N LEU A 190 13.99 4.41 9.60
CA LEU A 190 13.74 4.61 11.03
C LEU A 190 14.83 5.44 11.71
N THR A 191 16.07 5.40 11.21
CA THR A 191 17.18 6.15 11.79
C THR A 191 17.14 7.62 11.35
N ASN A 192 16.84 7.87 10.07
CA ASN A 192 16.93 9.20 9.47
C ASN A 192 15.62 9.99 9.57
N THR A 193 14.47 9.32 9.41
CA THR A 193 13.15 9.97 9.30
C THR A 193 12.33 9.78 10.57
N ASN A 194 12.26 8.55 11.09
CA ASN A 194 11.48 8.16 12.28
C ASN A 194 10.12 8.88 12.43
N PRO A 195 9.23 8.79 11.43
CA PRO A 195 8.07 9.68 11.39
C PRO A 195 7.11 9.36 12.54
N GLN A 196 6.54 10.41 13.14
CA GLN A 196 5.85 10.27 14.43
C GLN A 196 4.54 9.50 14.37
N CYS A 197 3.83 9.50 13.23
CA CYS A 197 2.50 8.89 13.16
C CYS A 197 2.54 7.37 13.44
N ILE A 198 3.60 6.70 12.97
CA ILE A 198 3.77 5.24 13.14
C ILE A 198 4.27 4.80 14.53
N LEU A 199 4.53 5.74 15.43
CA LEU A 199 4.88 5.45 16.83
C LEU A 199 3.64 5.23 17.70
N ASN A 200 2.49 5.74 17.27
CA ASN A 200 1.26 5.75 18.07
C ASN A 200 0.47 4.48 17.82
N ALA A 201 0.15 3.74 18.87
CA ALA A 201 -0.83 2.68 18.77
C ALA A 201 -2.22 3.26 18.43
N PRO A 202 -3.07 2.53 17.68
CA PRO A 202 -4.43 2.97 17.35
C PRO A 202 -5.29 3.31 18.58
#